data_AF-A0A5A9NA70-F1
#
_entry.id   AF-A0A5A9NA70-F1
#
_cell.length_a   1.000
_cell.length_b   1.000
_cell.length_c   1.000
_cell.angle_alpha   90.00
_cell.angle_beta   90.00
_cell.angle_gamma   90.00
#
_symmetry.space_group_name_H-M   'P 1'
#
loop_
_entity.id
_entity.type
_entity.pdbx_description
1 polymer ?
#
loop_
_entity_poly.entity_id
_entity_poly.type
_entity_poly.pdbx_seq_one_letter_code
_entity_poly.pdbx_strand_id
1 'polypeptide(L)'
;MNKLYIGNLNENVTAEDLVKTFEDFKIPYSGQFLMKTGYAFVDCPDDQWAMKAIEAFSGKVELHGKRIEVEHSVPKKQSHLSPVDQALAYCEA
;
A
#
# COMPACT_ATOMS: atom_id res chain seq x y z
N MET A 1 2.41 10.84 7.00
CA MET A 1 1.24 10.61 6.13
C MET A 1 1.40 9.20 5.62
N ASN A 2 0.63 8.26 6.15
CA ASN A 2 0.83 6.83 5.92
C ASN A 2 -0.10 6.40 4.79
N LYS A 3 0.07 7.01 3.62
CA LYS A 3 -0.76 6.70 2.45
C LYS A 3 -0.12 5.53 1.71
N LEU A 4 -0.93 4.64 1.16
CA LEU A 4 -0.55 3.56 0.28
C LEU A 4 -1.07 3.84 -1.12
N TYR A 5 -0.26 3.45 -2.10
CA TYR A 5 -0.62 3.40 -3.51
C TYR A 5 -0.98 1.96 -3.86
N ILE A 6 -2.09 1.78 -4.59
CA ILE A 6 -2.56 0.48 -5.07
C ILE A 6 -2.62 0.58 -6.59
N GLY A 7 -1.63 0.03 -7.27
CA GLY A 7 -1.48 0.02 -8.72
C GLY A 7 -1.95 -1.27 -9.38
N ASN A 8 -1.81 -1.28 -10.71
CA ASN A 8 -2.17 -2.41 -11.56
C ASN A 8 -3.63 -2.87 -11.44
N LEU A 9 -4.53 -1.92 -11.11
CA LEU A 9 -5.95 -2.19 -11.01
C LEU A 9 -6.58 -2.33 -12.41
N ASN A 10 -7.51 -3.26 -12.55
CA ASN A 10 -8.35 -3.34 -13.74
C ASN A 10 -9.36 -2.16 -13.75
N GLU A 11 -9.80 -1.71 -14.92
CA GLU A 11 -10.83 -0.68 -15.05
C GLU A 11 -12.17 -1.06 -14.39
N ASN A 12 -12.39 -2.35 -14.18
CA ASN A 12 -13.56 -2.90 -13.49
C ASN A 12 -13.44 -2.89 -11.95
N VAL A 13 -12.25 -2.63 -11.39
CA VAL A 13 -12.05 -2.63 -9.93
C VAL A 13 -12.72 -1.40 -9.31
N THR A 14 -13.55 -1.63 -8.29
CA THR A 14 -14.24 -0.57 -7.55
C THR A 14 -13.70 -0.41 -6.12
N ALA A 15 -14.04 0.72 -5.50
CA ALA A 15 -13.67 0.98 -4.10
C ALA A 15 -14.15 -0.13 -3.17
N GLU A 16 -15.31 -0.72 -3.45
CA GLU A 16 -15.87 -1.83 -2.68
C GLU A 16 -15.00 -3.09 -2.74
N ASP A 17 -14.41 -3.40 -3.89
CA ASP A 17 -13.50 -4.55 -4.04
C ASP A 17 -12.24 -4.38 -3.19
N LEU A 18 -11.67 -3.17 -3.17
CA LEU A 18 -10.54 -2.84 -2.30
C LEU A 18 -10.94 -2.90 -0.83
N VAL A 19 -12.09 -2.35 -0.45
CA VAL A 19 -12.59 -2.42 0.92
C VAL A 19 -12.72 -3.87 1.38
N LYS A 20 -13.38 -4.73 0.59
CA LYS A 20 -13.52 -6.15 0.90
C LYS A 20 -12.18 -6.85 1.05
N THR A 21 -11.23 -6.52 0.17
CA THR A 21 -9.86 -7.06 0.23
C THR A 21 -9.18 -6.65 1.54
N PHE A 22 -9.27 -5.39 1.94
CA PHE A 22 -8.68 -4.91 3.20
C PHE A 22 -9.36 -5.52 4.43
N GLU A 23 -10.69 -5.70 4.39
CA GLU A 23 -11.45 -6.35 5.46
C GLU A 23 -11.13 -7.85 5.59
N ASP A 24 -10.97 -8.58 4.48
CA ASP A 24 -10.64 -10.01 4.46
C ASP A 24 -9.28 -10.28 5.14
N PHE A 25 -8.30 -9.44 4.83
CA PHE A 25 -6.97 -9.50 5.44
C PHE A 25 -6.91 -8.83 6.83
N LYS A 26 -8.05 -8.29 7.31
CA LYS A 26 -8.19 -7.57 8.59
C LYS A 26 -7.17 -6.45 8.75
N ILE A 27 -6.91 -5.72 7.67
CA ILE A 27 -5.98 -4.59 7.68
C ILE A 27 -6.78 -3.31 7.94
N PRO A 28 -6.53 -2.62 9.06
CA PRO A 28 -7.17 -1.35 9.34
C PRO A 28 -6.65 -0.30 8.36
N TYR A 29 -7.59 0.39 7.72
CA TYR A 29 -7.32 1.56 6.91
C TYR A 29 -7.97 2.78 7.57
N SER A 30 -7.46 3.94 7.24
CA SER A 30 -7.93 5.26 7.66
C SER A 30 -8.46 6.03 6.46
N GLY A 31 -9.52 6.80 6.66
CA GLY A 31 -10.14 7.55 5.58
C GLY A 31 -10.83 6.65 4.55
N GLN A 32 -10.84 7.09 3.30
CA GLN A 32 -11.53 6.43 2.19
C GLN A 32 -10.54 6.06 1.07
N PHE A 33 -10.89 5.03 0.30
CA PHE A 33 -10.14 4.66 -0.90
C PHE A 33 -10.36 5.71 -2.00
N LEU A 34 -9.28 6.38 -2.40
CA LEU A 34 -9.28 7.32 -3.51
C LEU A 34 -9.05 6.56 -4.81
N MET A 35 -10.14 6.18 -5.48
CA MET A 35 -10.08 5.50 -6.78
C MET A 35 -9.72 6.45 -7.93
N LYS A 36 -8.82 5.98 -8.81
CA LYS A 36 -8.40 6.62 -10.06
C LYS A 36 -8.34 5.58 -11.17
N THR A 37 -8.20 6.03 -12.41
CA THR A 37 -8.14 5.15 -13.58
C THR A 37 -6.88 4.28 -13.54
N GLY A 38 -7.04 3.00 -13.17
CA GLY A 38 -5.96 2.01 -13.11
C GLY A 38 -5.16 1.97 -11.80
N TYR A 39 -5.53 2.77 -10.80
CA TYR A 39 -4.88 2.78 -9.49
C TYR A 39 -5.75 3.42 -8.41
N ALA A 40 -5.40 3.22 -7.14
CA ALA A 40 -6.08 3.79 -6.00
C ALA A 40 -5.10 4.24 -4.92
N PHE A 41 -5.59 5.03 -3.96
CA PHE A 41 -4.85 5.32 -2.74
C PHE A 41 -5.70 5.05 -1.52
N VAL A 42 -5.05 4.65 -0.42
CA VAL A 42 -5.69 4.48 0.88
C VAL A 42 -4.78 5.03 1.96
N ASP A 43 -5.33 5.61 3.02
CA ASP A 43 -4.54 5.99 4.18
C ASP A 43 -4.54 4.85 5.21
N CYS A 44 -3.44 4.65 5.90
CA CYS A 44 -3.29 3.68 6.98
C CYS A 44 -3.10 4.43 8.31
N PRO A 45 -3.51 3.84 9.44
CA PRO A 45 -3.28 4.44 10.75
C PRO A 45 -1.78 4.49 11.09
N ASP A 46 -1.04 3.41 10.79
CA ASP A 46 0.38 3.26 11.13
C ASP A 46 1.19 2.67 9.97
N ASP A 47 2.50 2.95 9.95
CA ASP A 47 3.45 2.35 9.01
C ASP A 47 3.53 0.82 9.10
N GLN A 48 3.37 0.25 10.29
CA GLN A 48 3.35 -1.21 10.48
C GLN A 48 2.20 -1.86 9.70
N TRP A 49 1.02 -1.24 9.71
CA TRP A 49 -0.12 -1.70 8.93
C TRP A 49 0.08 -1.46 7.44
N ALA A 50 0.73 -0.36 7.08
CA ALA A 50 1.07 -0.05 5.71
C ALA A 50 2.02 -1.10 5.10
N MET A 51 3.11 -1.45 5.79
CA MET A 51 4.02 -2.53 5.39
C MET A 51 3.30 -3.87 5.28
N LYS A 52 2.48 -4.21 6.29
CA LYS A 52 1.71 -5.46 6.28
C LYS A 52 0.75 -5.52 5.08
N ALA A 53 0.13 -4.41 4.72
CA ALA A 53 -0.72 -4.30 3.54
C ALA A 53 0.07 -4.55 2.26
N ILE A 54 1.24 -3.92 2.12
CA ILE A 54 2.11 -4.11 0.96
C ILE A 54 2.51 -5.59 0.82
N GLU A 55 3.00 -6.21 1.90
CA GLU A 55 3.42 -7.61 1.89
C GLU A 55 2.24 -8.59 1.71
N ALA A 56 1.04 -8.24 2.16
CA ALA A 56 -0.14 -9.08 2.08
C ALA A 56 -0.84 -8.98 0.73
N PHE A 57 -0.86 -7.80 0.11
CA PHE A 57 -1.61 -7.52 -1.11
C PHE A 57 -0.74 -7.56 -2.36
N SER A 58 0.44 -6.95 -2.33
CA SER A 58 1.30 -6.77 -3.50
C SER A 58 1.70 -8.12 -4.09
N GLY A 59 1.23 -8.40 -5.31
CA GLY A 59 1.50 -9.65 -6.03
C GLY A 59 0.80 -10.90 -5.46
N LYS A 60 0.04 -10.77 -4.37
CA LYS A 60 -0.71 -11.86 -3.72
C LYS A 60 -2.21 -11.78 -3.97
N VAL A 61 -2.76 -10.57 -4.05
CA VAL A 61 -4.17 -10.37 -4.37
C VAL A 61 -4.34 -10.15 -5.86
N GLU A 62 -5.34 -10.83 -6.43
CA GLU A 62 -5.75 -10.69 -7.81
C GLU A 62 -7.18 -10.18 -7.88
N LEU A 63 -7.38 -9.04 -8.55
CA LEU A 63 -8.70 -8.46 -8.80
C LEU A 63 -8.96 -8.46 -10.30
N HIS A 64 -10.08 -9.06 -10.71
CA HIS A 64 -10.50 -9.15 -12.12
C HIS A 64 -9.40 -9.70 -13.05
N GLY A 65 -8.70 -10.74 -12.61
CA GLY A 65 -7.64 -11.39 -13.40
C GLY A 65 -6.33 -10.59 -13.49
N LYS A 66 -6.17 -9.53 -12.71
CA LYS A 66 -4.92 -8.77 -12.58
C LYS A 66 -4.45 -8.72 -11.13
N ARG A 67 -3.16 -8.99 -10.92
CA ARG A 67 -2.54 -8.89 -9.59
C ARG A 67 -2.36 -7.44 -9.21
N ILE A 68 -2.89 -7.06 -8.07
CA ILE A 68 -2.73 -5.70 -7.59
C ILE A 68 -1.32 -5.51 -7.04
N GLU A 69 -0.82 -4.29 -7.18
CA GLU A 69 0.48 -3.90 -6.65
C GLU A 69 0.24 -2.87 -5.56
N VAL A 70 0.82 -3.07 -4.38
CA VAL A 70 0.64 -2.13 -3.26
C VAL A 70 2.00 -1.63 -2.84
N GLU A 71 2.13 -0.31 -2.71
CA GLU A 71 3.38 0.36 -2.37
C GLU A 71 3.15 1.53 -1.41
N HIS A 72 4.19 1.97 -0.72
CA HIS A 72 4.12 3.18 0.09
C HIS A 72 3.92 4.42 -0.80
N SER A 73 2.89 5.21 -0.49
CA SER A 73 2.69 6.50 -1.13
C SER A 73 3.65 7.51 -0.52
N VAL A 74 4.71 7.84 -1.27
CA VAL A 74 5.74 8.77 -0.82
C VAL A 74 5.42 10.21 -1.26
N PRO A 75 5.17 11.16 -0.34
CA PRO A 75 5.60 12.52 -0.57
C PRO A 75 7.12 12.55 -0.37
N LYS A 76 7.88 12.99 -1.39
CA LYS A 76 9.35 13.17 -1.35
C LYS A 76 9.77 14.13 -0.22
N LYS A 77 9.78 13.73 1.05
CA LYS A 77 10.29 14.56 2.16
C LYS A 77 10.42 13.90 3.54
N GLN A 78 10.46 12.57 3.64
CA GLN A 78 11.07 11.96 4.82
C GLN A 78 11.51 10.54 4.50
N SER A 79 12.80 10.37 4.30
CA SER A 79 13.48 9.08 4.21
C SER A 79 13.24 8.30 5.49
N HIS A 80 12.13 7.56 5.58
CA HIS A 80 12.08 6.40 6.46
C HIS A 80 12.79 5.29 5.71
N LEU A 81 14.12 5.39 5.76
CA LEU A 81 15.02 4.28 5.50
C LEU A 81 14.45 3.07 6.24
N SER A 82 14.38 1.94 5.56
CA SER A 82 14.20 0.68 6.28
C SER A 82 15.33 0.57 7.32
N PRO A 83 15.12 -0.06 8.49
CA PRO A 83 16.20 -0.26 9.45
C PRO A 83 17.40 -1.04 8.85
N VAL A 84 17.20 -1.76 7.73
CA VAL A 84 18.28 -2.41 6.99
C VAL A 84 19.08 -1.44 6.11
N ASP A 85 18.43 -0.43 5.51
CA ASP A 85 19.11 0.64 4.76
C ASP A 85 19.77 1.66 5.71
N GLN A 86 19.22 1.86 6.91
CA GLN A 86 19.79 2.76 7.91
C GLN A 86 21.07 2.19 8.56
N ALA A 87 21.18 0.87 8.67
CA ALA A 87 22.40 0.19 9.17
C ALA A 87 23.58 0.32 8.19
N LEU A 88 23.33 0.30 6.87
CA LEU A 88 24.35 0.55 5.87
C LEU A 88 24.82 2.01 5.87
N ALA A 89 23.91 2.96 6.06
CA ALA A 89 24.24 4.38 6.12
C ALA A 89 25.09 4.79 7.34
N TYR A 90 25.11 3.99 8.42
CA TYR A 90 25.87 4.29 9.64
C TYR A 90 27.22 3.55 9.75
N CYS A 91 27.50 2.59 8.86
CA CYS A 91 28.73 1.79 8.91
C CYS A 91 29.89 2.39 8.08
N GLU A 92 29.64 3.45 7.31
CA GLU A 92 30.66 4.18 6.53
C GLU A 92 31.17 5.47 7.21
N ALA A 93 30.89 5.66 8.52
CA ALA A 93 31.39 6.81 9.29
C ALA A 93 32.60 6.46 10.18
#